data_AF-A0A067MD02-F1
#
_entry.id   AF-A0A067MD02-F1
#
_cell.length_a   1.000
_cell.length_b   1.000
_cell.length_c   1.000
_cell.angle_alpha   90.00
_cell.angle_beta   90.00
_cell.angle_gamma   90.00
#
_symmetry.space_group_name_H-M   'P 1'
#
loop_
_entity.id
_entity.type
_entity.pdbx_description
1 polymer ?
#
loop_
_entity_poly.entity_id
_entity_poly.type
_entity_poly.pdbx_seq_one_letter_code
_entity_poly.pdbx_strand_id
1 'polypeptide(L)' 'MDKAQGYRYIVHARCSLTSYPEWRALRTETGRTVGAFIFEELLCRWGAVAEIVTDNGT' A
#
# COMPACT_ATOMS: atom_id res chain seq x y z
N MET A 1 -11.22 -12.61 17.16
CA MET A 1 -11.76 -11.40 16.51
C MET A 1 -12.14 -11.80 15.10
N ASP A 2 -13.43 -11.86 14.79
CA ASP A 2 -13.86 -12.13 13.41
C ASP A 2 -13.39 -10.96 12.54
N LYS A 3 -12.59 -11.25 11.51
CA LYS A 3 -12.04 -10.19 10.66
C LYS A 3 -13.19 -9.54 9.90
N ALA A 4 -13.42 -8.24 10.11
CA ALA A 4 -14.54 -7.52 9.51
C ALA A 4 -14.55 -7.75 7.98
N GLN A 5 -15.61 -8.37 7.46
CA GLN A 5 -15.82 -8.62 6.03
C GLN A 5 -14.63 -9.29 5.30
N GLY A 6 -13.84 -10.11 6.00
CA GLY A 6 -12.72 -10.85 5.43
C GLY A 6 -11.47 -10.01 5.10
N TYR A 7 -11.37 -8.77 5.59
CA TYR A 7 -10.13 -7.98 5.50
C TYR A 7 -9.06 -8.52 6.44
N ARG A 8 -7.87 -8.83 5.92
CA ARG A 8 -6.82 -9.54 6.66
C ARG A 8 -5.49 -8.82 6.72
N TYR A 9 -5.26 -7.88 5.82
CA TYR A 9 -3.99 -7.19 5.64
C TYR A 9 -4.22 -5.68 5.60
N ILE A 10 -3.22 -4.91 5.99
CA ILE A 10 -3.14 -3.49 5.75
C ILE A 10 -1.85 -3.28 4.97
N VAL A 11 -1.97 -2.80 3.74
CA VAL A 11 -0.81 -2.27 3.01
C VAL A 11 -0.64 -0.81 3.42
N HIS A 12 0.60 -0.40 3.64
CA HIS A 12 0.93 0.97 4.01
C HIS A 12 2.16 1.46 3.24
N ALA A 13 2.20 2.75 2.96
CA ALA A 13 3.38 3.47 2.50
C ALA A 13 3.55 4.75 3.31
N ARG A 14 4.79 5.20 3.46
CA ARG A 14 5.14 6.42 4.19
C ARG A 14 6.10 7.25 3.37
N CYS A 15 5.77 8.52 3.17
CA CYS A 15 6.67 9.45 2.49
C CYS A 15 7.94 9.66 3.35
N SER A 16 9.11 9.45 2.76
CA SER A 16 10.38 9.57 3.50
C SER A 16 10.68 10.98 4.00
N LEU A 17 10.22 12.01 3.28
CA LEU A 17 10.48 13.42 3.61
C LEU A 17 9.54 13.95 4.70
N THR A 18 8.23 13.79 4.51
CA THR A 18 7.21 14.40 5.38
C THR A 18 6.66 13.43 6.43
N SER A 19 6.97 12.14 6.31
CA SER A 19 6.33 11.06 7.08
C SER A 19 4.84 10.87 6.82
N TYR A 20 4.29 11.45 5.75
CA TYR A 20 2.86 11.30 5.44
C TYR A 20 2.50 9.83 5.17
N PRO A 21 1.49 9.25 5.85
CA PRO A 21 1.09 7.86 5.67
C PRO A 21 -0.04 7.70 4.64
N GLU A 22 0.06 6.69 3.80
CA GLU A 22 -1.03 6.14 2.97
C GLU A 22 -1.24 4.68 3.34
N TRP A 23 -2.49 4.22 3.30
CA TRP A 23 -2.81 2.84 3.66
C TRP A 23 -4.11 2.36 3.03
N ARG A 24 -4.24 1.04 2.90
CA ARG A 24 -5.46 0.39 2.41
C ARG A 24 -5.66 -0.97 3.07
N ALA A 25 -6.88 -1.25 3.51
CA ALA A 25 -7.24 -2.58 3.99
C ALA A 25 -7.41 -3.55 2.81
N LEU A 26 -6.81 -4.73 2.88
CA LEU A 26 -6.88 -5.77 1.85
C LEU A 26 -7.43 -7.09 2.39
N ARG A 27 -8.17 -7.82 1.55
CA ARG A 27 -8.61 -9.19 1.85
C ARG A 27 -7.53 -10.24 1.57
N THR A 28 -6.70 -9.97 0.57
CA THR A 28 -5.56 -10.78 0.13
C THR A 28 -4.38 -9.88 -0.26
N GLU A 29 -3.18 -10.27 0.16
CA GLU A 29 -1.93 -9.62 -0.22
C GLU A 29 -1.37 -10.36 -1.44
N THR A 30 -1.39 -9.68 -2.59
CA THR A 30 -0.92 -10.22 -3.88
C THR A 30 -0.23 -9.09 -4.62
N GLY A 31 0.67 -9.40 -5.56
CA GLY A 31 1.29 -8.38 -6.42
C GLY A 31 0.25 -7.48 -7.12
N ARG A 32 -0.93 -8.02 -7.46
CA ARG A 32 -2.03 -7.23 -8.04
C ARG A 32 -2.65 -6.24 -7.04
N THR A 33 -2.92 -6.67 -5.81
CA THR A 33 -3.54 -5.79 -4.80
C THR A 33 -2.56 -4.73 -4.29
N VAL A 34 -1.29 -5.08 -4.16
CA VAL A 34 -0.20 -4.14 -3.82
C VAL A 34 0.05 -3.17 -4.99
N GLY A 35 0.12 -3.67 -6.23
CA GLY A 35 0.29 -2.83 -7.41
C GLY A 35 -0.85 -1.83 -7.61
N ALA A 36 -2.10 -2.23 -7.34
CA ALA A 36 -3.24 -1.32 -7.36
C ALA A 36 -3.13 -0.22 -6.29
N PHE A 37 -2.67 -0.57 -5.07
CA PHE A 37 -2.40 0.41 -4.03
C PHE A 37 -1.31 1.41 -4.45
N ILE A 38 -0.21 0.94 -5.04
CA ILE A 38 0.86 1.80 -5.55
C ILE A 38 0.35 2.74 -6.66
N PHE A 39 -0.42 2.22 -7.61
CA PHE A 39 -0.93 3.04 -8.69
C PHE A 39 -1.92 4.09 -8.18
N GLU A 40 -2.92 3.67 -7.39
CA GLU A 40 -4.06 4.53 -7.03
C GLU A 40 -3.73 5.48 -5.88
N GLU A 41 -3.10 5.02 -4.80
CA GLU A 41 -2.88 5.82 -3.58
C GLU A 41 -1.55 6.57 -3.60
N LEU A 42 -0.57 6.10 -4.37
CA LEU A 42 0.74 6.76 -4.50
C LEU A 42 0.83 7.57 -5.80
N LEU A 43 0.81 6.90 -6.96
CA LEU A 43 1.13 7.55 -8.22
C LEU A 43 0.03 8.50 -8.73
N CYS A 44 -1.24 8.08 -8.71
CA CYS A 44 -2.35 8.92 -9.14
C CYS A 44 -2.59 10.12 -8.21
N ARG A 45 -2.24 9.99 -6.93
CA ARG A 45 -2.49 11.00 -5.91
C ARG A 45 -1.34 12.00 -5.76
N TRP A 46 -0.10 11.52 -5.74
CA TRP A 46 1.09 12.32 -5.45
C TRP A 46 2.01 12.52 -6.66
N GLY A 47 1.73 11.83 -7.77
CA GLY A 47 2.57 11.82 -8.96
C GLY A 47 3.69 10.77 -8.89
N ALA A 48 4.60 10.83 -9.86
CA ALA A 48 5.73 9.93 -9.91
C ALA A 48 6.68 10.14 -8.72
N VAL A 49 7.06 9.04 -8.06
CA VAL A 49 8.09 9.03 -7.01
C VAL A 49 9.41 8.52 -7.59
N ALA A 50 10.54 9.00 -7.06
CA ALA A 50 11.86 8.60 -7.55
C ALA A 50 12.24 7.16 -7.18
N GLU A 51 11.82 6.70 -6.00
CA GLU A 51 12.16 5.37 -5.48
C GLU A 51 11.05 4.87 -4.55
N ILE A 52 10.79 3.56 -4.61
CA ILE A 52 9.95 2.84 -3.67
C ILE A 52 10.81 1.72 -3.06
N VAL A 53 10.93 1.71 -1.73
CA VAL A 53 11.71 0.70 -0.99
C VAL A 53 10.76 -0.23 -0.25
N THR A 54 10.91 -1.54 -0.44
CA THR A 54 10.10 -2.60 0.20
C THR A 54 10.99 -3.68 0.83
N ASP A 55 10.39 -4.63 1.54
CA ASP A 55 11.07 -5.70 2.28
C ASP A 55 11.46 -6.92 1.43
N ASN A 56 11.35 -6.82 0.11
CA ASN A 56 11.60 -7.92 -0.84
C ASN A 56 10.66 -9.13 -0.63
N GLY A 57 9.40 -8.89 -0.24
CA GLY A 57 8.33 -9.88 -0.21
C GLY A 57 8.07 -10.58 -1.56
N THR A 58 7.41 -11.74 -1.51
CA THR A 58 7.13 -12.62 -2.66
C THR A 58 5.79 -12.32 -3.32
#